data_AF-A0A1D2KDZ0-F1
#
_entry.id   AF-A0A1D2KDZ0-F1
#
_cell.length_a   1.000
_cell.length_b   1.000
_cell.length_c   1.000
_cell.angle_alpha   90.00
_cell.angle_beta   90.00
_cell.angle_gamma   90.00
#
_symmetry.space_group_name_H-M   'P 1'
#
loop_
_entity.id
_entity.type
_entity.pdbx_description
1 polymer ?
#
loop_
_entity_poly.entity_id
_entity_poly.type
_entity_poly.pdbx_seq_one_letter_code
_entity_poly.pdbx_strand_id
1 'polypeptide(L)'
;MSTQDNLMIELENYKEVRPSDLNMRKTVKNVELLITAYKQEAIKAGVRAAPKVTASYSIVPPTYGNDFHSTTESAALDNIEKFEKMEYFVKKINQGLERIECVLDPERRERRKVIFVDKFIIGSNKTRIMEKLMIEHTTYHMELNMAVTDFACELGIEQRVTT
;
A
#
# COMPACT_ATOMS: atom_id res chain seq x y z
N MET A 1 -17.27 -14.28 -28.04
CA MET A 1 -16.74 -12.91 -28.23
C MET A 1 -15.48 -13.01 -29.05
N SER A 2 -15.35 -12.27 -30.15
CA SER A 2 -14.13 -12.31 -30.98
C SER A 2 -12.95 -11.73 -30.21
N THR A 3 -11.73 -12.21 -30.45
CA THR A 3 -10.50 -11.64 -29.87
C THR A 3 -10.38 -10.14 -30.17
N GLN A 4 -10.93 -9.68 -31.31
CA GLN A 4 -10.97 -8.27 -31.67
C GLN A 4 -11.96 -7.47 -30.83
N ASP A 5 -13.13 -8.02 -30.50
CA ASP A 5 -14.13 -7.35 -29.66
C ASP A 5 -13.58 -7.14 -28.24
N ASN A 6 -12.82 -8.13 -27.72
CA ASN A 6 -12.17 -8.02 -26.42
C ASN A 6 -11.10 -6.92 -26.42
N LEU A 7 -10.28 -6.84 -27.46
CA LEU A 7 -9.26 -5.80 -27.63
C LEU A 7 -9.85 -4.39 -27.73
N MET A 8 -10.98 -4.24 -28.43
CA MET A 8 -11.70 -2.96 -28.54
C MET A 8 -12.25 -2.51 -27.18
N ILE A 9 -12.83 -3.43 -26.41
CA ILE A 9 -13.32 -3.16 -25.05
C ILE A 9 -12.18 -2.86 -24.08
N GLU A 10 -11.02 -3.51 -24.24
CA GLU A 10 -9.81 -3.24 -23.45
C GLU A 10 -9.22 -1.86 -23.75
N LEU A 11 -9.26 -1.44 -25.03
CA LEU A 11 -8.89 -0.09 -25.45
C LEU A 11 -9.88 0.97 -24.95
N GLU A 12 -11.18 0.70 -25.00
CA GLU A 12 -12.23 1.61 -24.50
C GLU A 12 -12.21 1.77 -22.97
N ASN A 13 -11.81 0.73 -22.22
CA ASN A 13 -11.68 0.76 -20.77
C ASN A 13 -10.32 1.25 -20.27
N TYR A 14 -9.35 1.49 -21.17
CA TYR A 14 -8.07 2.08 -20.80
C TYR A 14 -8.30 3.54 -20.40
N LYS A 15 -8.68 3.78 -19.13
CA LYS A 15 -8.86 5.12 -18.55
C LYS A 15 -7.57 5.91 -18.73
N GLU A 16 -7.58 6.82 -19.72
CA GLU A 16 -6.47 7.67 -20.15
C GLU A 16 -6.11 8.76 -19.12
N VAL A 17 -6.11 8.50 -17.81
CA VAL A 17 -5.51 9.49 -16.90
C VAL A 17 -4.01 9.44 -17.14
N ARG A 18 -3.47 10.45 -17.80
CA ARG A 18 -2.05 10.54 -18.07
C ARG A 18 -1.38 11.24 -16.89
N PRO A 19 -0.08 10.97 -16.64
CA PRO A 19 0.67 11.71 -15.63
C PRO A 19 0.60 13.24 -15.81
N SER A 20 0.43 13.71 -17.05
CA SER A 20 0.26 15.13 -17.39
C SER A 20 -1.02 15.76 -16.85
N ASP A 21 -2.07 14.97 -16.60
CA ASP A 21 -3.35 15.45 -16.08
C ASP A 21 -3.33 15.62 -14.56
N LEU A 22 -2.27 15.10 -13.92
CA LEU A 22 -2.12 15.06 -12.48
C LEU A 22 -0.99 15.96 -12.00
N ASN A 23 -1.15 16.51 -10.80
CA ASN A 23 -0.05 17.06 -10.05
C ASN A 23 0.81 15.93 -9.48
N MET A 24 1.70 15.37 -10.30
CA MET A 24 2.51 14.19 -9.93
C MET A 24 3.29 14.37 -8.64
N ARG A 25 3.78 15.58 -8.35
CA ARG A 25 4.49 15.85 -7.09
C ARG A 25 3.60 15.62 -5.87
N LYS A 26 2.34 16.08 -5.92
CA LYS A 26 1.38 15.89 -4.82
C LYS A 26 0.80 14.48 -4.81
N THR A 27 0.52 13.89 -5.97
CA THR A 27 0.05 12.50 -6.09
C THR A 27 1.08 11.52 -5.51
N VAL A 28 2.37 11.66 -5.87
CA VAL A 28 3.45 10.85 -5.28
C VAL A 28 3.50 11.01 -3.76
N LYS A 29 3.36 12.25 -3.26
CA LYS A 29 3.34 12.51 -1.81
C LYS A 29 2.16 11.82 -1.11
N ASN A 30 0.98 11.78 -1.73
CA ASN A 30 -0.18 11.07 -1.19
C ASN A 30 0.07 9.55 -1.13
N VAL A 31 0.69 8.98 -2.17
CA VAL A 31 1.11 7.57 -2.17
C VAL A 31 2.14 7.32 -1.06
N GLU A 32 3.14 8.18 -0.91
CA GLU A 32 4.13 8.08 0.17
C GLU A 32 3.46 8.08 1.55
N LEU A 33 2.51 8.98 1.79
CA LEU A 33 1.75 9.05 3.05
C LEU A 33 0.95 7.77 3.32
N LEU A 34 0.27 7.24 2.31
CA LEU A 34 -0.47 5.98 2.41
C LEU A 34 0.47 4.83 2.80
N ILE A 35 1.62 4.71 2.12
CA ILE A 35 2.59 3.65 2.38
C ILE A 35 3.27 3.82 3.74
N THR A 36 3.52 5.05 4.18
CA THR A 36 4.01 5.31 5.55
C THR A 36 2.98 4.88 6.59
N ALA A 37 1.70 5.21 6.41
CA ALA A 37 0.64 4.77 7.33
C ALA A 37 0.54 3.24 7.38
N TYR A 38 0.59 2.57 6.22
CA TYR A 38 0.66 1.12 6.14
C TYR A 38 1.85 0.54 6.93
N LYS A 39 3.07 1.05 6.72
CA LYS A 39 4.26 0.57 7.43
C LYS A 39 4.15 0.77 8.94
N GLN A 40 3.55 1.87 9.40
CA GLN A 40 3.31 2.12 10.82
C GLN A 40 2.32 1.11 11.41
N GLU A 41 1.20 0.86 10.73
CA GLU A 41 0.23 -0.16 11.19
C GLU A 41 0.83 -1.56 11.15
N ALA A 42 1.66 -1.88 10.14
CA ALA A 42 2.37 -3.16 10.07
C ALA A 42 3.32 -3.37 11.25
N ILE A 43 4.06 -2.33 11.64
CA ILE A 43 4.90 -2.36 12.84
C ILE A 43 4.03 -2.55 14.08
N LYS A 44 2.90 -1.83 14.21
CA LYS A 44 2.00 -1.96 15.37
C LYS A 44 1.38 -3.34 15.49
N ALA A 45 0.97 -3.96 14.37
CA ALA A 45 0.44 -5.32 14.36
C ALA A 45 1.52 -6.37 14.69
N GLY A 46 2.78 -6.12 14.28
CA GLY A 46 3.93 -6.95 14.66
C GLY A 46 4.31 -6.85 16.14
N VAL A 47 4.04 -5.72 16.79
CA VAL A 47 4.22 -5.52 18.24
C VAL A 47 3.00 -6.08 18.97
N ARG A 48 3.07 -7.36 19.38
CA ARG A 48 2.06 -7.95 20.27
C ARG A 48 1.99 -7.14 21.56
N ALA A 49 0.81 -6.61 21.89
CA ALA A 49 0.56 -6.05 23.21
C ALA A 49 0.50 -7.22 24.20
N ALA A 50 1.61 -7.49 24.89
CA ALA A 50 1.60 -8.44 25.99
C ALA A 50 0.74 -7.85 27.13
N PRO A 51 -0.25 -8.58 27.66
CA PRO A 51 -0.94 -8.13 28.86
C PRO A 51 0.11 -8.01 29.96
N LYS A 52 0.20 -6.84 30.58
CA LYS A 52 1.15 -6.57 31.67
C LYS A 52 0.65 -7.31 32.92
N VAL A 53 0.87 -8.61 32.98
CA VAL A 53 0.65 -9.42 34.18
C VAL A 53 1.81 -9.13 35.13
N THR A 54 1.84 -7.94 35.72
CA THR A 54 2.63 -7.72 36.93
C THR A 54 1.91 -8.47 38.05
N ALA A 55 2.39 -9.67 38.38
CA ALA A 55 1.97 -10.36 39.57
C ALA A 55 2.31 -9.48 40.78
N SER A 56 1.33 -8.75 41.30
CA SER A 56 1.43 -8.07 42.58
C SER A 56 1.43 -9.14 43.67
N TYR A 57 2.61 -9.62 44.04
CA TYR A 57 2.79 -10.49 45.21
C TYR A 57 2.48 -9.68 46.47
N SER A 58 1.21 -9.71 46.89
CA SER A 58 0.75 -9.23 48.19
C SER A 58 0.58 -10.43 49.12
N ILE A 59 1.06 -10.31 50.35
CA ILE A 59 0.88 -11.32 51.42
C ILE A 59 -0.60 -11.37 51.86
N VAL A 60 -1.37 -10.32 51.54
CA VAL A 60 -2.82 -10.26 51.73
C VAL A 60 -3.50 -10.84 50.48
N PRO A 61 -4.46 -11.78 50.63
CA PRO A 61 -5.14 -12.38 49.48
C PRO A 61 -5.77 -11.29 48.59
N PRO A 62 -5.50 -11.29 47.27
CA PRO A 62 -6.10 -10.33 46.36
C PRO A 62 -7.61 -10.57 46.30
N THR A 63 -8.39 -9.51 46.45
CA THR A 63 -9.80 -9.54 46.11
C THR A 63 -9.90 -9.66 44.59
N TYR A 64 -10.36 -10.79 44.07
CA TYR A 64 -10.58 -10.98 42.63
C TYR A 64 -11.75 -10.10 42.17
N GLY A 65 -11.47 -8.83 41.86
CA GLY A 65 -12.36 -7.97 41.09
C GLY A 65 -12.24 -8.27 39.60
N ASN A 66 -13.27 -7.91 38.83
CA ASN A 66 -13.40 -8.14 37.38
C ASN A 66 -12.31 -7.44 36.51
N ASP A 67 -11.34 -6.79 37.14
CA ASP A 67 -10.25 -6.03 36.50
C ASP A 67 -9.28 -6.92 35.69
N PHE A 68 -9.11 -8.19 36.08
CA PHE A 68 -8.23 -9.11 35.36
C PHE A 68 -8.83 -9.58 34.02
N HIS A 69 -10.16 -9.68 33.94
CA HIS A 69 -10.88 -10.00 32.69
C HIS A 69 -10.90 -8.79 31.75
N SER A 70 -11.13 -7.58 32.27
CA SER A 70 -11.20 -6.36 31.44
C SER A 70 -9.87 -6.02 30.75
N THR A 71 -8.74 -6.23 31.43
CA THR A 71 -7.40 -5.94 30.86
C THR A 71 -6.94 -6.97 29.83
N THR A 72 -7.32 -8.23 29.99
CA THR A 72 -7.05 -9.29 29.01
C THR A 72 -7.94 -9.20 27.79
N GLU A 73 -9.23 -8.88 27.96
CA GLU A 73 -10.17 -8.62 26.87
C GLU A 73 -9.78 -7.38 26.05
N SER A 74 -9.42 -6.28 26.72
CA SER A 74 -8.96 -5.05 26.05
C SER A 74 -7.70 -5.30 25.22
N ALA A 75 -6.71 -6.03 25.76
CA ALA A 75 -5.51 -6.39 25.00
C ALA A 75 -5.80 -7.32 23.81
N ALA A 76 -6.78 -8.21 23.93
CA ALA A 76 -7.22 -9.07 22.83
C ALA A 76 -7.93 -8.27 21.72
N LEU A 77 -8.86 -7.38 22.10
CA LEU A 77 -9.56 -6.48 21.17
C LEU A 77 -8.58 -5.55 20.44
N ASP A 78 -7.64 -4.94 21.16
CA ASP A 78 -6.60 -4.08 20.57
C ASP A 78 -5.74 -4.83 19.56
N ASN A 79 -5.45 -6.12 19.80
CA ASN A 79 -4.70 -6.94 18.86
C ASN A 79 -5.56 -7.23 17.62
N ILE A 80 -6.84 -7.59 17.77
CA ILE A 80 -7.76 -7.83 16.66
C ILE A 80 -7.88 -6.58 15.78
N GLU A 81 -8.14 -5.42 16.38
CA GLU A 81 -8.31 -4.15 15.64
C GLU A 81 -7.04 -3.77 14.85
N LYS A 82 -5.85 -4.01 15.40
CA LYS A 82 -4.57 -3.79 14.70
C LYS A 82 -4.43 -4.71 13.48
N PHE A 83 -4.82 -5.98 13.61
CA PHE A 83 -4.80 -6.92 12.48
C PHE A 83 -5.79 -6.53 11.39
N GLU A 84 -7.02 -6.12 11.75
CA GLU A 84 -8.03 -5.67 10.79
C GLU A 84 -7.58 -4.42 10.01
N LYS A 85 -7.01 -3.42 10.71
CA LYS A 85 -6.44 -2.23 10.06
C LYS A 85 -5.33 -2.59 9.09
N MET A 86 -4.44 -3.49 9.48
CA MET A 86 -3.36 -3.94 8.60
C MET A 86 -3.90 -4.69 7.37
N GLU A 87 -4.88 -5.59 7.56
CA GLU A 87 -5.51 -6.32 6.47
C GLU A 87 -6.20 -5.38 5.48
N TYR A 88 -6.87 -4.33 5.98
CA TYR A 88 -7.44 -3.28 5.14
C TYR A 88 -6.39 -2.60 4.26
N PHE A 89 -5.25 -2.20 4.84
CA PHE A 89 -4.17 -1.59 4.05
C PHE A 89 -3.59 -2.56 3.02
N VAL A 90 -3.35 -3.82 3.39
CA VAL A 90 -2.85 -4.85 2.45
C VAL A 90 -3.82 -5.01 1.29
N LYS A 91 -5.13 -5.11 1.56
CA LYS A 91 -6.16 -5.19 0.53
C LYS A 91 -6.12 -3.98 -0.40
N LYS A 92 -6.04 -2.76 0.13
CA LYS A 92 -5.98 -1.54 -0.68
C LYS A 92 -4.71 -1.45 -1.52
N ILE A 93 -3.56 -1.81 -0.97
CA ILE A 93 -2.29 -1.84 -1.71
C ILE A 93 -2.36 -2.87 -2.84
N ASN A 94 -2.88 -4.08 -2.58
CA ASN A 94 -3.04 -5.10 -3.61
C ASN A 94 -3.99 -4.65 -4.72
N GLN A 95 -5.13 -4.04 -4.38
CA GLN A 95 -6.05 -3.44 -5.37
C GLN A 95 -5.35 -2.42 -6.27
N GLY A 96 -4.59 -1.49 -5.67
CA GLY A 96 -3.83 -0.51 -6.45
C GLY A 96 -2.74 -1.15 -7.33
N LEU A 97 -2.03 -2.18 -6.84
CA LEU A 97 -1.00 -2.89 -7.60
C LEU A 97 -1.59 -3.72 -8.74
N GLU A 98 -2.76 -4.31 -8.56
CA GLU A 98 -3.49 -5.03 -9.61
C GLU A 98 -3.88 -4.09 -10.74
N ARG A 99 -4.26 -2.84 -10.42
CA ARG A 99 -4.63 -1.83 -11.41
C ARG A 99 -3.48 -1.34 -12.28
N ILE A 100 -2.23 -1.39 -11.80
CA ILE A 100 -1.05 -1.04 -12.60
C ILE A 100 -1.00 -1.95 -13.82
N GLU A 101 -1.32 -1.38 -14.98
CA GLU A 101 -1.55 -2.15 -16.19
C GLU A 101 -0.89 -1.49 -17.40
N CYS A 102 -0.47 -2.33 -18.35
CA CYS A 102 -0.08 -1.92 -19.68
C CYS A 102 -0.60 -3.00 -20.62
N VAL A 103 -1.77 -2.75 -21.22
CA VAL A 103 -2.51 -3.75 -22.04
C VAL A 103 -1.66 -4.24 -23.21
N LEU A 104 -0.93 -3.33 -23.86
CA LEU A 104 -0.15 -3.63 -25.06
C LEU A 104 1.18 -4.33 -24.78
N ASP A 105 1.70 -4.25 -23.55
CA ASP A 105 3.03 -4.77 -23.21
C ASP A 105 3.07 -5.32 -21.78
N PRO A 106 2.98 -6.66 -21.61
CA PRO A 106 2.98 -7.30 -20.31
C PRO A 106 4.32 -7.17 -19.57
N GLU A 107 5.45 -7.06 -20.28
CA GLU A 107 6.76 -6.85 -19.65
C GLU A 107 6.84 -5.46 -19.03
N ARG A 108 6.28 -4.46 -19.73
CA ARG A 108 6.11 -3.11 -19.17
C ARG A 108 5.26 -3.09 -17.92
N ARG A 109 4.15 -3.81 -17.93
CA ARG A 109 3.27 -3.93 -16.76
C ARG A 109 4.03 -4.46 -15.55
N GLU A 110 4.76 -5.57 -15.73
CA GLU A 110 5.54 -6.16 -14.64
C GLU A 110 6.65 -5.21 -14.16
N ARG A 111 7.36 -4.58 -15.10
CA ARG A 111 8.40 -3.60 -14.79
C ARG A 111 7.87 -2.43 -13.95
N ARG A 112 6.69 -1.90 -14.26
CA ARG A 112 6.04 -0.83 -13.48
C ARG A 112 5.73 -1.28 -12.05
N LYS A 113 5.19 -2.50 -11.88
CA LYS A 113 4.92 -3.08 -10.56
C LYS A 113 6.21 -3.23 -9.74
N VAL A 114 7.26 -3.77 -10.35
CA VAL A 114 8.57 -3.91 -9.69
C VAL A 114 9.15 -2.55 -9.29
N ILE A 115 9.11 -1.54 -10.18
CA ILE A 115 9.56 -0.18 -9.86
C ILE A 115 8.79 0.39 -8.67
N PHE A 116 7.47 0.27 -8.67
CA PHE A 116 6.60 0.78 -7.60
C PHE A 116 6.91 0.10 -6.27
N VAL A 117 6.95 -1.24 -6.25
CA VAL A 117 7.22 -2.03 -5.04
C VAL A 117 8.62 -1.74 -4.50
N ASP A 118 9.65 -1.75 -5.35
CA ASP A 118 11.02 -1.49 -4.92
C ASP A 118 11.14 -0.06 -4.35
N LYS A 119 10.49 0.93 -4.97
CA LYS A 119 10.55 2.33 -4.55
C LYS A 119 9.81 2.60 -3.25
N PHE A 120 8.55 2.18 -3.14
CA PHE A 120 7.68 2.59 -2.03
C PHE A 120 7.65 1.55 -0.90
N ILE A 121 7.48 0.27 -1.24
CA ILE A 121 7.34 -0.80 -0.25
C ILE A 121 8.70 -1.15 0.34
N ILE A 122 9.66 -1.54 -0.51
CA ILE A 122 11.02 -1.92 -0.07
C ILE A 122 11.82 -0.68 0.34
N GLY A 123 11.67 0.44 -0.36
CA GLY A 123 12.43 1.66 -0.11
C GLY A 123 13.85 1.64 -0.72
N SER A 124 14.04 0.92 -1.83
CA SER A 124 15.30 0.88 -2.55
C SER A 124 15.65 2.24 -3.17
N ASN A 125 16.94 2.54 -3.26
CA ASN A 125 17.41 3.72 -3.97
C ASN A 125 17.15 3.58 -5.48
N LYS A 126 16.76 4.67 -6.13
CA LYS A 126 16.57 4.78 -7.59
C LYS A 126 17.70 4.13 -8.39
N THR A 127 18.97 4.42 -8.07
CA THR A 127 20.12 3.90 -8.84
C THR A 127 20.13 2.36 -8.85
N ARG A 128 19.89 1.75 -7.69
CA ARG A 128 19.82 0.29 -7.56
C ARG A 128 18.63 -0.32 -8.31
N ILE A 129 17.49 0.38 -8.36
CA ILE A 129 16.32 -0.06 -9.14
C ILE A 129 16.64 -0.03 -10.64
N MET A 130 17.26 1.05 -11.10
CA MET A 130 17.67 1.21 -12.51
C MET A 130 18.67 0.14 -12.93
N GLU A 131 19.68 -0.14 -12.10
CA GLU A 131 20.65 -1.21 -12.32
C GLU A 131 20.00 -2.59 -12.36
N LYS A 132 19.12 -2.90 -11.39
CA LYS A 132 18.40 -4.17 -11.30
C LYS A 132 17.55 -4.46 -12.54
N LEU A 133 16.92 -3.44 -13.10
CA LEU A 133 16.04 -3.55 -14.26
C LEU A 133 16.75 -3.25 -15.60
N MET A 134 18.02 -2.85 -15.56
CA MET A 134 18.80 -2.43 -16.73
C MET A 134 18.10 -1.34 -17.55
N ILE A 135 17.57 -0.31 -16.89
CA ILE A 135 16.83 0.79 -17.53
C ILE A 135 17.50 2.15 -17.34
N GLU A 136 17.29 3.03 -18.32
CA GLU A 136 17.74 4.41 -18.29
C GLU A 136 16.92 5.28 -17.32
N HIS A 137 17.47 6.44 -16.93
CA HIS A 137 16.85 7.39 -16.00
C HIS A 137 15.52 7.93 -16.51
N THR A 138 15.45 8.28 -17.79
CA THR A 138 14.24 8.81 -18.44
C THR A 138 13.10 7.79 -18.40
N THR A 139 13.40 6.56 -18.81
CA THR A 139 12.48 5.41 -18.75
C THR A 139 12.01 5.14 -17.34
N TYR A 140 12.90 5.17 -16.34
CA TYR A 140 12.53 4.98 -14.95
C TYR A 140 11.43 5.96 -14.50
N HIS A 141 11.61 7.27 -14.75
CA HIS A 141 10.62 8.26 -14.32
C HIS A 141 9.30 8.14 -15.08
N MET A 142 9.35 7.84 -16.38
CA MET A 142 8.15 7.65 -17.17
C MET A 142 7.32 6.46 -16.66
N GLU A 143 7.96 5.30 -16.48
CA GLU A 143 7.28 4.08 -16.01
C GLU A 143 6.82 4.24 -14.56
N LEU A 144 7.60 4.89 -13.69
CA LEU A 144 7.19 5.21 -12.32
C LEU A 144 5.97 6.12 -12.29
N ASN A 145 5.96 7.18 -13.09
CA ASN A 145 4.85 8.13 -13.12
C ASN A 145 3.56 7.47 -13.63
N MET A 146 3.66 6.58 -14.62
CA MET A 146 2.52 5.76 -15.07
C MET A 146 2.02 4.86 -13.95
N ALA A 147 2.92 4.12 -13.30
CA ALA A 147 2.57 3.23 -12.19
C ALA A 147 1.87 3.98 -11.03
N VAL A 148 2.38 5.15 -10.67
CA VAL A 148 1.79 6.00 -9.63
C VAL A 148 0.43 6.53 -10.04
N THR A 149 0.25 6.88 -11.33
CA THR A 149 -1.02 7.36 -11.85
C THR A 149 -2.10 6.29 -11.74
N ASP A 150 -1.82 5.09 -12.26
CA ASP A 150 -2.75 3.95 -12.20
C ASP A 150 -3.12 3.61 -10.74
N PHE A 151 -2.11 3.49 -9.89
CA PHE A 151 -2.28 3.18 -8.47
C PHE A 151 -3.09 4.25 -7.73
N ALA A 152 -2.77 5.53 -7.94
CA ALA A 152 -3.43 6.62 -7.22
C ALA A 152 -4.89 6.79 -7.68
N CYS A 153 -5.15 6.64 -8.98
CA CYS A 153 -6.51 6.72 -9.53
C CYS A 153 -7.40 5.58 -9.05
N GLU A 154 -6.85 4.38 -8.84
CA GLU A 154 -7.61 3.26 -8.27
C GLU A 154 -8.09 3.56 -6.85
N LEU A 155 -7.22 4.19 -6.06
CA LEU A 155 -7.50 4.48 -4.65
C LEU A 155 -8.18 5.84 -4.43
N GLY A 156 -8.36 6.64 -5.49
CA GLY A 156 -8.96 7.98 -5.41
C GLY A 156 -8.10 8.99 -4.63
N ILE A 157 -6.77 8.81 -4.64
CA ILE A 157 -5.82 9.67 -3.92
C ILE A 157 -5.02 10.58 -4.86
N GLU A 158 -5.39 10.64 -6.13
CA GLU A 158 -4.77 11.50 -7.12
C GLU A 158 -5.11 12.99 -6.90
N GLN A 159 -4.17 13.88 -7.22
CA GLN A 159 -4.46 15.30 -7.36
C GLN A 159 -4.48 15.70 -8.83
N ARG A 160 -5.64 16.13 -9.32
CA ARG A 160 -5.77 16.74 -10.66
C ARG A 160 -5.19 18.15 -10.66
N VAL A 161 -4.61 18.56 -11.79
CA VAL A 161 -4.15 19.94 -11.97
C VAL A 161 -5.38 20.85 -11.96
N THR A 162 -5.43 21.81 -11.04
CA THR A 162 -6.46 22.85 -11.00
C THR A 162 -6.11 23.90 -12.05
N THR A 163 -7.04 24.15 -12.97
CA THR A 163 -6.91 25.14 -14.04
C THR A 163 -7.05 26.56 -13.48
#